data_AF-A0A925E3R1-F1
#
_entry.id   AF-A0A925E3R1-F1
#
_cell.length_a   1.000
_cell.length_b   1.000
_cell.length_c   1.000
_cell.angle_alpha   90.00
_cell.angle_beta   90.00
_cell.angle_gamma   90.00
#
_symmetry.space_group_name_H-M   'P 1'
#
loop_
_entity.id
_entity.type
_entity.pdbx_description
1 polymer ?
#
loop_
_entity_poly.entity_id
_entity_poly.type
_entity_poly.pdbx_seq_one_letter_code
_entity_poly.pdbx_strand_id
1 'polypeptide(L)'
;TLNSSGPDDLRLHCLEVSAHMLRLAGRGECWTNLTETKAYLEQQLDSGAALQKFRQMVIGQGGDVGAVDDSSLLPSATIVEPIKAERTAYITQVDAYKIAMAAFELGAGREKKTDSIDLAVGVVIHIKVGDRVEAGAPLVTIHANDAGKMPACRTLIEQALAYSDSPVDPLPLFYNTIYGD
;
A
#
# COMPACT_ATOMS: atom_id res chain seq x y z
N THR A 1 -3.75 -8.46 2.05
CA THR A 1 -2.95 -8.51 3.31
C THR A 1 -3.56 -9.42 4.35
N LEU A 2 -4.81 -9.19 4.79
CA LEU A 2 -5.47 -10.05 5.79
C LEU A 2 -5.77 -11.49 5.31
N ASN A 3 -5.72 -11.70 4.00
CA ASN A 3 -5.84 -12.99 3.30
C ASN A 3 -4.46 -13.57 2.91
N SER A 4 -3.37 -13.13 3.54
CA SER A 4 -1.99 -13.57 3.28
C SER A 4 -1.45 -13.35 1.86
N SER A 5 -2.08 -12.48 1.06
CA SER A 5 -1.63 -12.12 -0.29
C SER A 5 -1.20 -10.65 -0.44
N GLY A 6 -0.88 -9.99 0.67
CA GLY A 6 -0.43 -8.58 0.67
C GLY A 6 1.07 -8.45 0.44
N PRO A 7 1.57 -7.23 0.14
CA PRO A 7 3.00 -7.00 0.03
C PRO A 7 3.69 -7.09 1.39
N ASP A 8 4.91 -7.64 1.41
CA ASP A 8 5.64 -7.98 2.64
C ASP A 8 5.93 -6.76 3.52
N ASP A 9 6.27 -5.62 2.92
CA ASP A 9 6.58 -4.39 3.66
C ASP A 9 5.37 -3.87 4.43
N LEU A 10 4.17 -3.88 3.83
CA LEU A 10 2.94 -3.52 4.54
C LEU A 10 2.63 -4.52 5.66
N ARG A 11 2.80 -5.84 5.42
CA ARG A 11 2.58 -6.87 6.43
C ARG A 11 3.51 -6.64 7.63
N LEU A 12 4.80 -6.49 7.39
CA LEU A 12 5.81 -6.26 8.42
C LEU A 12 5.55 -4.94 9.18
N HIS A 13 5.19 -3.87 8.48
CA HIS A 13 4.81 -2.60 9.10
C HIS A 13 3.63 -2.74 10.07
N CYS A 14 2.56 -3.40 9.63
CA CYS A 14 1.38 -3.63 10.47
C CYS A 14 1.72 -4.49 11.71
N LEU A 15 2.54 -5.53 11.56
CA LEU A 15 2.98 -6.38 12.68
C LEU A 15 3.82 -5.61 13.70
N GLU A 16 4.78 -4.80 13.23
CA GLU A 16 5.61 -3.98 14.11
C GLU A 16 4.77 -3.01 14.93
N VAL A 17 3.94 -2.20 14.26
CA VAL A 17 3.11 -1.19 14.93
C VAL A 17 2.13 -1.85 15.89
N SER A 18 1.49 -2.95 15.48
CA SER A 18 0.53 -3.67 16.32
C SER A 18 1.19 -4.28 17.57
N ALA A 19 2.43 -4.74 17.46
CA ALA A 19 3.15 -5.28 18.62
C ALA A 19 3.42 -4.20 19.68
N HIS A 20 3.80 -3.00 19.25
CA HIS A 20 3.94 -1.86 20.17
C HIS A 20 2.60 -1.43 20.76
N MET A 21 1.52 -1.43 19.96
CA MET A 21 0.17 -1.14 20.47
C MET A 21 -0.26 -2.13 21.55
N LEU A 22 -0.02 -3.44 21.37
CA LEU A 22 -0.33 -4.46 22.38
C LEU A 22 0.51 -4.29 23.64
N ARG A 23 1.81 -3.99 23.50
CA ARG A 23 2.69 -3.70 24.64
C ARG A 23 2.20 -2.51 25.47
N LEU A 24 1.78 -1.43 24.80
CA LEU A 24 1.19 -0.26 25.47
C LEU A 24 -0.13 -0.62 26.17
N ALA A 25 -1.01 -1.36 25.48
CA ALA A 25 -2.28 -1.80 26.04
C ALA A 25 -2.11 -2.74 27.24
N GLY A 26 -1.06 -3.56 27.23
CA GLY A 26 -0.74 -4.49 28.29
C GLY A 26 -0.16 -3.86 29.55
N ARG A 27 0.23 -2.58 29.51
CA ARG A 27 0.66 -1.78 30.69
C ARG A 27 1.75 -2.44 31.55
N GLY A 28 2.61 -3.24 30.93
CA GLY A 28 3.67 -3.99 31.62
C GLY A 28 3.20 -5.27 32.31
N GLU A 29 1.92 -5.60 32.26
CA GLU A 29 1.33 -6.83 32.83
C GLU A 29 1.22 -7.95 31.78
N CYS A 30 0.98 -7.59 30.52
CA CYS A 30 0.99 -8.52 29.39
C CYS A 30 1.68 -7.89 28.16
N TRP A 31 1.96 -8.71 27.15
CA TRP A 31 2.64 -8.29 25.90
C TRP A 31 3.99 -7.61 26.15
N THR A 32 4.72 -8.06 27.18
CA THR A 32 5.98 -7.46 27.61
C THR A 32 7.16 -7.83 26.71
N ASN A 33 7.09 -9.01 26.07
CA ASN A 33 8.07 -9.48 25.09
C ASN A 33 7.57 -9.17 23.67
N LEU A 34 8.24 -8.25 22.97
CA LEU A 34 7.87 -7.86 21.61
C LEU A 34 7.99 -9.01 20.60
N THR A 35 8.98 -9.89 20.75
CA THR A 35 9.16 -11.02 19.82
C THR A 35 8.00 -12.01 19.92
N GLU A 36 7.62 -12.38 21.15
CA GLU A 36 6.47 -13.26 21.38
C GLU A 36 5.16 -12.60 20.93
N THR A 37 5.02 -11.29 21.16
CA THR A 37 3.84 -10.52 20.73
C THR A 37 3.71 -10.51 19.20
N LYS A 38 4.82 -10.34 18.46
CA LYS A 38 4.84 -10.41 17.00
C LYS A 38 4.46 -11.80 16.49
N ALA A 39 5.03 -12.86 17.06
CA ALA A 39 4.68 -14.24 16.70
C ALA A 39 3.19 -14.54 16.93
N TYR A 40 2.61 -14.04 18.02
CA TYR A 40 1.18 -14.12 18.26
C TYR A 40 0.35 -13.39 17.19
N LEU A 41 0.74 -12.16 16.82
CA LEU A 41 0.06 -11.38 15.78
C LEU A 41 0.14 -12.04 14.40
N GLU A 42 1.29 -12.62 14.05
CA GLU A 42 1.45 -13.42 12.82
C GLU A 42 0.48 -14.59 12.79
N GLN A 43 0.34 -15.32 13.90
CA GLN A 43 -0.64 -16.40 14.00
C GLN A 43 -2.09 -15.91 13.80
N GLN A 44 -2.44 -14.72 14.27
CA GLN A 44 -3.78 -14.14 14.06
C GLN A 44 -4.04 -13.78 12.58
N LEU A 45 -3.01 -13.36 11.85
CA LEU A 45 -3.11 -13.16 10.40
C LEU A 45 -3.27 -14.51 9.68
N ASP A 46 -2.38 -15.45 9.97
CA ASP A 46 -2.26 -16.69 9.20
C ASP A 46 -3.40 -17.68 9.46
N SER A 47 -4.02 -17.62 10.64
CA SER A 47 -5.24 -18.37 10.97
C SER A 47 -6.51 -17.78 10.34
N GLY A 48 -6.44 -16.59 9.75
CA GLY A 48 -7.60 -15.85 9.24
C GLY A 48 -8.44 -15.17 10.32
N ALA A 49 -8.05 -15.25 11.60
CA ALA A 49 -8.75 -14.59 12.71
C ALA A 49 -8.83 -13.06 12.50
N ALA A 50 -7.77 -12.44 11.99
CA ALA A 50 -7.75 -11.02 11.66
C ALA A 50 -8.76 -10.65 10.55
N LEU A 51 -8.87 -11.48 9.50
CA LEU A 51 -9.86 -11.29 8.43
C LEU A 51 -11.29 -11.43 8.98
N GLN A 52 -11.55 -12.43 9.82
CA GLN A 52 -12.86 -12.60 10.47
C GLN A 52 -13.21 -11.39 11.35
N LYS A 53 -12.23 -10.82 12.06
CA LYS A 53 -12.46 -9.62 12.85
C LYS A 53 -12.77 -8.40 11.97
N PHE A 54 -12.08 -8.26 10.84
CA PHE A 54 -12.38 -7.21 9.86
C PHE A 54 -13.79 -7.35 9.28
N ARG A 55 -14.23 -8.56 8.95
CA ARG A 55 -15.62 -8.84 8.52
C ARG A 55 -16.64 -8.38 9.56
N GLN A 56 -16.43 -8.73 10.84
CA GLN A 56 -17.31 -8.29 11.93
C GLN A 56 -17.37 -6.75 12.04
N MET A 57 -16.22 -6.08 11.84
CA MET A 57 -16.14 -4.62 11.87
C MET A 57 -16.93 -3.97 10.72
N VAL A 58 -16.84 -4.52 9.50
CA VAL A 58 -17.60 -4.04 8.33
C VAL A 58 -19.10 -4.19 8.55
N ILE A 59 -19.55 -5.37 9.02
CA ILE A 59 -20.95 -5.62 9.37
C ILE A 59 -21.43 -4.65 10.45
N GLY A 60 -20.62 -4.44 11.50
CA GLY A 60 -20.96 -3.55 12.61
C GLY A 60 -21.15 -2.07 12.21
N GLN A 61 -20.62 -1.66 11.06
CA GLN A 61 -20.77 -0.32 10.50
C GLN A 61 -21.79 -0.25 9.34
N GLY A 62 -22.49 -1.35 9.04
CA GLY A 62 -23.49 -1.42 7.98
C GLY A 62 -22.91 -1.55 6.57
N GLY A 63 -21.64 -1.93 6.43
CA GLY A 63 -21.00 -2.17 5.14
C GLY A 63 -21.36 -3.52 4.53
N ASP A 64 -21.14 -3.67 3.23
CA ASP A 64 -21.30 -4.93 2.53
C ASP A 64 -20.11 -5.87 2.81
N VAL A 65 -20.35 -6.92 3.58
CA VAL A 65 -19.33 -7.94 3.86
C VAL A 65 -18.97 -8.77 2.63
N GLY A 66 -19.83 -8.82 1.61
CA GLY A 66 -19.54 -9.50 0.34
C GLY A 66 -18.28 -8.94 -0.30
N ALA A 67 -18.11 -7.61 -0.29
CA ALA A 67 -16.92 -6.94 -0.82
C ALA A 67 -15.61 -7.22 -0.05
N VAL A 68 -15.71 -7.77 1.17
CA VAL A 68 -14.55 -8.25 1.93
C VAL A 68 -14.10 -9.63 1.43
N ASP A 69 -15.06 -10.48 1.07
CA ASP A 69 -14.82 -11.85 0.61
C ASP A 69 -14.47 -11.90 -0.88
N ASP A 70 -15.04 -10.98 -1.67
CA ASP A 70 -14.80 -10.81 -3.09
C ASP A 70 -14.54 -9.33 -3.40
N SER A 71 -13.27 -8.98 -3.57
CA SER A 71 -12.85 -7.61 -3.87
C SER A 71 -13.30 -7.13 -5.25
N SER A 72 -13.76 -8.02 -6.14
CA SER A 72 -14.30 -7.61 -7.45
C SER A 72 -15.63 -6.85 -7.36
N LEU A 73 -16.29 -6.91 -6.19
CA LEU A 73 -17.50 -6.14 -5.89
C LEU A 73 -17.20 -4.66 -5.56
N LEU A 74 -15.93 -4.30 -5.36
CA LEU A 74 -15.53 -2.91 -5.16
C LEU A 74 -15.59 -2.12 -6.49
N PRO A 75 -15.79 -0.79 -6.42
CA PRO A 75 -15.74 0.07 -7.61
C PRO A 75 -14.46 -0.15 -8.40
N SER A 76 -14.60 -0.38 -9.71
CA SER A 76 -13.49 -0.67 -10.62
C SER A 76 -13.43 0.35 -11.75
N ALA A 77 -12.21 0.82 -12.05
CA ALA A 77 -11.96 1.77 -13.13
C ALA A 77 -12.19 1.14 -14.51
N THR A 78 -12.63 1.97 -15.45
CA THR A 78 -12.89 1.56 -16.84
C THR A 78 -11.63 1.53 -17.71
N ILE A 79 -10.59 2.26 -17.32
CA ILE A 79 -9.28 2.31 -17.98
C ILE A 79 -8.25 1.75 -17.01
N VAL A 80 -7.50 0.73 -17.45
CA VAL A 80 -6.43 0.10 -16.66
C VAL A 80 -5.20 -0.05 -17.55
N GLU A 81 -4.19 0.81 -17.34
CA GLU A 81 -3.03 0.89 -18.22
C GLU A 81 -1.70 0.83 -17.45
N PRO A 82 -0.75 -0.06 -17.85
CA PRO A 82 0.57 -0.09 -17.25
C PRO A 82 1.48 1.00 -17.83
N ILE A 83 2.28 1.61 -16.97
CA ILE A 83 3.54 2.28 -17.32
C ILE A 83 4.64 1.22 -17.23
N LYS A 84 5.37 1.01 -18.32
CA LYS A 84 6.42 -0.01 -18.43
C LYS A 84 7.80 0.64 -18.42
N ALA A 85 8.81 -0.10 -17.96
CA ALA A 85 10.20 0.33 -18.05
C ALA A 85 10.64 0.45 -19.52
N GLU A 86 11.24 1.58 -19.88
CA GLU A 86 11.84 1.77 -21.21
C GLU A 86 13.16 1.01 -21.37
N ARG A 87 13.85 0.76 -20.24
CA ARG A 87 15.15 0.10 -20.19
C ARG A 87 15.31 -0.70 -18.91
N THR A 88 16.23 -1.66 -18.95
CA THR A 88 16.68 -2.38 -17.75
C THR A 88 17.51 -1.46 -16.86
N ALA A 89 17.16 -1.38 -15.56
CA ALA A 89 17.82 -0.50 -14.59
C ALA A 89 17.48 -0.91 -13.14
N TYR A 90 18.12 -0.29 -12.16
CA TYR A 90 17.75 -0.36 -10.74
C TYR A 90 16.94 0.87 -10.34
N ILE A 91 15.90 0.69 -9.53
CA ILE A 91 15.08 1.79 -9.02
C ILE A 91 15.79 2.44 -7.84
N THR A 92 16.07 3.75 -7.94
CA THR A 92 16.71 4.51 -6.86
C THR A 92 15.73 5.37 -6.08
N GLN A 93 14.58 5.69 -6.68
CA GLN A 93 13.55 6.50 -6.07
C GLN A 93 12.17 6.12 -6.58
N VAL A 94 11.21 6.12 -5.66
CA VAL A 94 9.77 6.21 -5.94
C VAL A 94 9.24 7.36 -5.08
N ASP A 95 9.06 8.54 -5.67
CA ASP A 95 8.60 9.74 -4.97
C ASP A 95 7.12 9.62 -4.60
N ALA A 96 6.86 9.30 -3.33
CA ALA A 96 5.52 9.09 -2.81
C ALA A 96 4.60 10.32 -2.99
N TYR A 97 5.14 11.54 -2.92
CA TYR A 97 4.34 12.75 -3.10
C TYR A 97 3.86 12.87 -4.55
N LYS A 98 4.75 12.66 -5.52
CA LYS A 98 4.37 12.70 -6.93
C LYS A 98 3.43 11.56 -7.31
N ILE A 99 3.61 10.36 -6.74
CA ILE A 99 2.65 9.26 -6.91
C ILE A 99 1.27 9.62 -6.34
N ALA A 100 1.21 10.22 -5.15
CA ALA A 100 -0.04 10.67 -4.56
C ALA A 100 -0.71 11.75 -5.42
N MET A 101 0.06 12.70 -5.95
CA MET A 101 -0.46 13.71 -6.88
C MET A 101 -0.95 13.10 -8.19
N ALA A 102 -0.26 12.07 -8.72
CA ALA A 102 -0.72 11.37 -9.91
C ALA A 102 -2.09 10.69 -9.69
N ALA A 103 -2.30 10.07 -8.53
CA ALA A 103 -3.61 9.50 -8.16
C ALA A 103 -4.66 10.60 -7.94
N PHE A 104 -4.25 11.74 -7.35
CA PHE A 104 -5.11 12.90 -7.15
C PHE A 104 -5.65 13.44 -8.48
N GLU A 105 -4.80 13.58 -9.50
CA GLU A 105 -5.22 14.02 -10.84
C GLU A 105 -6.36 13.16 -11.41
N LEU A 106 -6.33 11.84 -11.16
CA LEU A 106 -7.36 10.91 -11.61
C LEU A 106 -8.71 11.10 -10.90
N GLY A 107 -8.72 11.73 -9.73
CA GLY A 107 -9.90 11.92 -8.88
C GLY A 107 -9.89 11.13 -7.57
N ALA A 108 -8.74 10.54 -7.18
CA ALA A 108 -8.60 9.79 -5.93
C ALA A 108 -8.53 10.67 -4.67
N GLY A 109 -8.69 11.99 -4.81
CA GLY A 109 -8.58 12.95 -3.72
C GLY A 109 -9.56 14.11 -3.86
N ARG A 110 -9.53 15.00 -2.86
CA ARG A 110 -10.39 16.19 -2.78
C ARG A 110 -9.55 17.44 -2.89
N GLU A 111 -9.85 18.31 -3.84
CA GLU A 111 -9.26 19.65 -3.88
C GLU A 111 -9.87 20.54 -2.79
N LYS A 112 -11.20 20.44 -2.64
CA LYS A 112 -12.00 21.10 -1.61
C LYS A 112 -12.73 20.06 -0.77
N LYS A 113 -13.04 20.41 0.48
CA LYS A 113 -13.70 19.50 1.45
C LYS A 113 -15.00 18.87 0.93
N THR A 114 -15.70 19.55 0.04
CA THR A 114 -17.00 19.13 -0.52
C THR A 114 -16.90 18.26 -1.75
N ASP A 115 -15.71 18.09 -2.32
CA ASP A 115 -15.56 17.38 -3.58
C ASP A 115 -15.82 15.88 -3.41
N SER A 116 -16.47 15.29 -4.41
CA SER A 116 -16.60 13.84 -4.53
C SER A 116 -15.26 13.22 -4.90
N ILE A 117 -14.99 12.05 -4.37
CA ILE A 117 -13.85 11.21 -4.75
C ILE A 117 -14.37 10.14 -5.70
N ASP A 118 -13.63 9.86 -6.76
CA ASP A 118 -13.82 8.63 -7.53
C ASP A 118 -13.12 7.48 -6.80
N LEU A 119 -13.92 6.55 -6.25
CA LEU A 119 -13.41 5.44 -5.43
C LEU A 119 -12.79 4.30 -6.27
N ALA A 120 -12.93 4.35 -7.59
CA ALA A 120 -12.48 3.30 -8.50
C ALA A 120 -11.09 3.58 -9.10
N VAL A 121 -10.61 4.83 -9.02
CA VAL A 121 -9.37 5.29 -9.65
C VAL A 121 -8.19 5.26 -8.67
N GLY A 122 -6.98 5.19 -9.22
CA GLY A 122 -5.76 5.17 -8.42
C GLY A 122 -4.56 4.62 -9.19
N VAL A 123 -3.51 4.29 -8.44
CA VAL A 123 -2.25 3.77 -8.99
C VAL A 123 -1.80 2.55 -8.18
N VAL A 124 -1.42 1.48 -8.88
CA VAL A 124 -0.81 0.28 -8.29
C VAL A 124 0.67 0.30 -8.61
N ILE A 125 1.52 0.35 -7.60
CA ILE A 125 2.98 0.38 -7.76
C ILE A 125 3.49 -1.06 -7.68
N HIS A 126 4.28 -1.48 -8.68
CA HIS A 126 4.81 -2.85 -8.79
C HIS A 126 6.27 -2.97 -8.36
N ILE A 127 6.90 -1.84 -8.05
CA ILE A 127 8.34 -1.72 -7.81
C ILE A 127 8.63 -1.02 -6.48
N LYS A 128 9.81 -1.29 -5.94
CA LYS A 128 10.38 -0.66 -4.74
C LYS A 128 11.79 -0.14 -5.02
N VAL A 129 12.27 0.75 -4.17
CA VAL A 129 13.68 1.19 -4.21
C VAL A 129 14.59 -0.01 -3.96
N GLY A 130 15.60 -0.17 -4.81
CA GLY A 130 16.53 -1.30 -4.82
C GLY A 130 16.16 -2.41 -5.82
N ASP A 131 14.92 -2.43 -6.33
CA ASP A 131 14.51 -3.42 -7.32
C ASP A 131 15.27 -3.24 -8.64
N ARG A 132 15.67 -4.34 -9.26
CA ARG A 132 16.09 -4.39 -10.66
C ARG A 132 14.88 -4.64 -11.54
N VAL A 133 14.63 -3.75 -12.49
CA VAL A 133 13.54 -3.87 -13.47
C VAL A 133 14.11 -4.17 -14.85
N GLU A 134 13.38 -4.96 -15.63
CA GLU A 134 13.71 -5.26 -17.03
C GLU A 134 12.95 -4.33 -17.98
N ALA A 135 13.53 -4.04 -19.15
CA ALA A 135 12.82 -3.32 -20.20
C ALA A 135 11.49 -4.03 -20.53
N GLY A 136 10.40 -3.26 -20.57
CA GLY A 136 9.04 -3.74 -20.80
C GLY A 136 8.29 -4.24 -19.56
N ALA A 137 8.95 -4.40 -18.40
CA ALA A 137 8.30 -4.78 -17.15
C ALA A 137 7.37 -3.66 -16.65
N PRO A 138 6.18 -3.97 -16.09
CA PRO A 138 5.29 -2.97 -15.52
C PRO A 138 5.90 -2.36 -14.25
N LEU A 139 5.90 -1.04 -14.18
CA LEU A 139 6.38 -0.26 -13.03
C LEU A 139 5.21 0.20 -12.16
N VAL A 140 4.18 0.74 -12.82
CA VAL A 140 2.95 1.23 -12.20
C VAL A 140 1.78 0.87 -13.10
N THR A 141 0.63 0.50 -12.56
CA THR A 141 -0.64 0.42 -13.29
C THR A 141 -1.55 1.57 -12.88
N ILE A 142 -2.01 2.34 -13.85
CA ILE A 142 -2.98 3.42 -13.67
C ILE A 142 -4.38 2.85 -13.80
N HIS A 143 -5.25 3.18 -12.85
CA HIS A 143 -6.69 2.93 -12.87
C HIS A 143 -7.41 4.27 -13.02
N ALA A 144 -8.10 4.50 -14.14
CA ALA A 144 -8.72 5.78 -14.47
C ALA A 144 -10.14 5.61 -15.05
N ASN A 145 -10.96 6.66 -14.96
CA ASN A 145 -12.27 6.74 -15.61
C ASN A 145 -12.38 7.86 -16.66
N ASP A 146 -11.34 8.67 -16.80
CA ASP A 146 -11.29 9.79 -17.74
C ASP A 146 -9.92 9.81 -18.45
N ALA A 147 -9.93 9.49 -19.75
CA ALA A 147 -8.74 9.47 -20.58
C ALA A 147 -8.08 10.86 -20.71
N GLY A 148 -8.81 11.96 -20.52
CA GLY A 148 -8.28 13.32 -20.57
C GLY A 148 -7.31 13.63 -19.43
N LYS A 149 -7.39 12.90 -18.32
CA LYS A 149 -6.52 13.06 -17.13
C LYS A 149 -5.25 12.21 -17.18
N MET A 150 -5.22 11.20 -18.05
CA MET A 150 -4.11 10.27 -18.19
C MET A 150 -2.76 10.95 -18.48
N PRO A 151 -2.66 11.98 -19.35
CA PRO A 151 -1.37 12.61 -19.64
C PRO A 151 -0.72 13.24 -18.40
N ALA A 152 -1.48 13.99 -17.60
CA ALA A 152 -0.97 14.63 -16.39
C ALA A 152 -0.53 13.59 -15.34
N CYS A 153 -1.34 12.56 -15.13
CA CYS A 153 -1.02 11.43 -14.25
C CYS A 153 0.30 10.74 -14.68
N ARG A 154 0.45 10.44 -15.97
CA ARG A 154 1.64 9.79 -16.53
C ARG A 154 2.90 10.63 -16.32
N THR A 155 2.84 11.93 -16.62
CA THR A 155 3.97 12.84 -16.41
C THR A 155 4.40 12.88 -14.93
N LEU A 156 3.46 12.90 -13.99
CA LEU A 156 3.77 12.87 -12.56
C LEU A 156 4.43 11.55 -12.13
N ILE A 157 3.96 10.41 -12.65
CA ILE A 157 4.56 9.11 -12.36
C ILE A 157 5.98 9.03 -12.94
N GLU A 158 6.20 9.47 -14.17
CA GLU A 158 7.54 9.50 -14.78
C GLU A 158 8.51 10.35 -13.95
N GLN A 159 8.07 11.52 -13.46
CA GLN A 159 8.86 12.37 -12.57
C GLN A 159 9.06 11.80 -11.16
N ALA A 160 8.27 10.79 -10.77
CA ALA A 160 8.38 10.15 -9.48
C ALA A 160 9.50 9.11 -9.43
N LEU A 161 9.89 8.56 -10.59
CA LEU A 161 10.83 7.45 -10.69
C LEU A 161 12.24 7.95 -11.04
N ALA A 162 13.24 7.36 -10.37
CA ALA A 162 14.65 7.55 -10.71
C ALA A 162 15.35 6.20 -10.82
N TYR A 163 16.40 6.17 -11.66
CA TYR A 163 17.05 4.93 -12.10
C TYR A 163 18.56 5.00 -11.94
N SER A 164 19.20 3.84 -11.75
CA SER A 164 20.64 3.64 -11.74
C SER A 164 21.03 2.46 -12.61
N ASP A 165 22.22 2.53 -13.23
CA ASP A 165 22.80 1.43 -13.99
C ASP A 165 23.53 0.42 -13.07
N SER A 166 23.78 0.79 -11.82
CA SER A 166 24.38 -0.04 -10.78
C SER A 166 23.38 -0.40 -9.69
N PRO A 167 23.55 -1.55 -8.99
CA PRO A 167 22.71 -1.93 -7.86
C PRO A 167 22.59 -0.84 -6.80
N VAL A 168 21.41 -0.74 -6.19
CA VAL A 168 21.12 0.16 -5.07
C VAL A 168 20.49 -0.65 -3.95
N ASP A 169 20.91 -0.36 -2.71
CA ASP A 169 20.36 -1.05 -1.55
C ASP A 169 18.91 -0.61 -1.29
N PRO A 170 18.02 -1.53 -0.90
CA PRO A 170 16.68 -1.18 -0.45
C PRO A 170 16.71 -0.24 0.77
N LEU A 171 15.68 0.60 0.88
CA LEU A 171 15.51 1.44 2.06
C LEU A 171 15.07 0.60 3.27
N PRO A 172 15.54 0.91 4.50
CA PRO A 172 15.07 0.22 5.68
C PRO A 172 13.59 0.52 5.93
N LEU A 173 12.81 -0.52 6.27
CA LEU A 173 11.38 -0.36 6.59
C LEU A 173 11.16 0.40 7.92
N PHE A 174 12.10 0.27 8.85
CA PHE A 174 12.09 0.97 10.14
C PHE A 174 13.47 1.57 10.41
N TYR A 175 13.51 2.88 10.68
CA TYR A 175 14.76 3.56 11.03
C TYR A 175 15.07 3.47 12.51
N ASN A 176 14.07 3.67 13.37
CA ASN A 176 14.23 3.62 14.82
C ASN A 176 12.87 3.45 15.53
N THR A 177 12.90 3.03 16.79
CA THR A 177 11.77 3.10 17.72
C THR A 177 12.14 4.02 18.87
N ILE A 178 11.30 5.02 19.15
CA ILE A 178 11.53 5.98 20.23
C ILE A 178 10.57 5.64 21.36
N TYR A 179 11.11 5.38 22.56
CA TYR A 179 10.33 5.22 23.78
C TYR A 179 10.34 6.53 24.56
N GLY A 180 9.22 6.88 25.19
CA GLY A 180 9.19 7.99 26.15
C GLY A 180 9.86 7.57 27.46
N ASP A 181 10.63 8.48 28.05
CA ASP A 181 11.16 8.38 29.41
C ASP A 181 10.04 8.53 30.47
#